data_AF-A0A7I4AIS6-F1
#
_entry.id   AF-A0A7I4AIS6-F1
#
_cell.length_a   1.000
_cell.length_b   1.000
_cell.length_c   1.000
_cell.angle_alpha   90.00
_cell.angle_beta   90.00
_cell.angle_gamma   90.00
#
_symmetry.space_group_name_H-M   'P 1'
#
loop_
_entity.id
_entity.type
_entity.pdbx_description
1 polymer ?
#
loop_
_entity_poly.entity_id
_entity_poly.type
_entity_poly.pdbx_seq_one_letter_code
_entity_poly.pdbx_strand_id
1 'polypeptide(L)'
;MKKKIDRGIAPPTFAVDETSLDEVKVKIKVGPLSSLQERVYRFQKIFGSSSRLVVITLPKPLGIVFVESPLVDAYGKNRVMVGELVVGGNADRASRVAQLFDGRKNVASNTPILNGGVMPGDILRATTTVGVTVDFFGIRRPQRVMDLFVADGRPWHLITRALNASFVADGELTLVLERRNAYF
;
A
#
# COMPACT_ATOMS: atom_id res chain seq x y z
N MET A 1 29.43 39.56 -10.79
CA MET A 1 29.09 38.27 -11.43
C MET A 1 28.46 37.34 -10.40
N LYS A 2 27.15 37.07 -10.48
CA LYS A 2 26.40 36.26 -9.49
C LYS A 2 26.35 34.80 -9.96
N LYS A 3 26.91 33.87 -9.17
CA LYS A 3 26.82 32.41 -9.37
C LYS A 3 25.42 31.93 -8.97
N LYS A 4 24.67 31.34 -9.91
CA LYS A 4 23.46 30.55 -9.62
C LYS A 4 23.87 29.19 -9.06
N ILE A 5 23.29 28.81 -7.92
CA ILE A 5 23.41 27.48 -7.32
C ILE A 5 22.09 26.76 -7.63
N ASP A 6 22.08 25.94 -8.68
CA ASP A 6 20.97 25.04 -8.97
C ASP A 6 21.04 23.84 -8.01
N ARG A 7 20.20 23.86 -6.97
CA ARG A 7 19.95 22.69 -6.12
C ARG A 7 18.83 21.86 -6.75
N GLY A 8 19.19 21.07 -7.77
CA GLY A 8 18.35 19.98 -8.23
C GLY A 8 18.30 18.89 -7.17
N ILE A 9 17.20 18.78 -6.45
CA ILE A 9 16.93 17.64 -5.55
C ILE A 9 16.66 16.44 -6.45
N ALA A 10 17.70 15.64 -6.69
CA ALA A 10 17.55 14.34 -7.34
C ALA A 10 16.66 13.44 -6.47
N PRO A 11 15.79 12.60 -7.06
CA PRO A 11 15.08 11.58 -6.30
C PRO A 11 16.11 10.66 -5.61
N PRO A 12 15.85 10.20 -4.37
CA PRO A 12 16.79 9.36 -3.65
C PRO A 12 17.06 8.09 -4.47
N THR A 13 18.29 7.98 -4.97
CA THR A 13 18.78 6.81 -5.69
C THR A 13 19.32 5.86 -4.62
N PHE A 14 18.49 4.91 -4.21
CA PHE A 14 18.91 3.87 -3.26
C PHE A 14 19.81 2.89 -4.00
N ALA A 15 21.08 2.81 -3.56
CA ALA A 15 22.04 1.82 -4.01
C ALA A 15 21.46 0.40 -3.84
N VAL A 16 21.59 -0.41 -4.89
CA VAL A 16 21.08 -1.78 -4.94
C VAL A 16 22.15 -2.69 -4.34
N ASP A 17 22.04 -2.99 -3.05
CA ASP A 17 22.69 -4.17 -2.49
C ASP A 17 21.87 -5.40 -2.89
N GLU A 18 22.52 -6.34 -3.57
CA GLU A 18 21.98 -7.65 -3.88
C GLU A 18 21.78 -8.45 -2.59
N THR A 19 20.61 -9.07 -2.46
CA THR A 19 20.29 -10.17 -1.52
C THR A 19 19.99 -9.78 -0.07
N SER A 20 18.90 -9.03 0.15
CA SER A 20 18.07 -9.30 1.34
C SER A 20 16.95 -10.28 0.94
N LEU A 21 16.96 -11.49 1.50
CA LEU A 21 15.98 -12.55 1.23
C LEU A 21 14.53 -12.13 1.56
N ASP A 22 14.36 -10.97 2.21
CA ASP A 22 13.11 -10.41 2.70
C ASP A 22 12.58 -9.23 1.88
N GLU A 23 13.25 -8.83 0.79
CA GLU A 23 12.76 -7.76 -0.08
C GLU A 23 11.82 -8.30 -1.17
N VAL A 24 10.59 -7.79 -1.18
CA VAL A 24 9.56 -8.15 -2.16
C VAL A 24 9.29 -6.96 -3.08
N LYS A 25 9.32 -7.21 -4.39
CA LYS A 25 9.01 -6.22 -5.43
C LYS A 25 7.52 -6.28 -5.77
N VAL A 26 6.83 -5.15 -5.65
CA VAL A 26 5.41 -5.02 -5.96
C VAL A 26 5.22 -3.95 -7.04
N LYS A 27 4.43 -4.28 -8.07
CA LYS A 27 4.04 -3.32 -9.11
C LYS A 27 2.73 -2.64 -8.69
N ILE A 28 2.71 -1.32 -8.62
CA ILE A 28 1.54 -0.52 -8.24
C ILE A 28 1.33 0.58 -9.26
N LYS A 29 0.07 0.79 -9.65
CA LYS A 29 -0.33 1.85 -10.58
C LYS A 29 -0.42 3.17 -9.82
N VAL A 30 0.40 4.14 -10.21
CA VAL A 30 0.47 5.48 -9.61
C VAL A 30 0.68 6.54 -10.69
N GLY A 31 0.47 7.80 -10.35
CA GLY A 31 0.57 8.93 -11.26
C GLY A 31 -0.76 9.64 -11.46
N PRO A 32 -0.88 10.51 -12.46
CA PRO A 32 -2.12 11.25 -12.69
C PRO A 32 -3.28 10.30 -12.98
N LEU A 33 -4.49 10.59 -12.48
CA LEU A 33 -5.65 9.71 -12.65
C LEU A 33 -6.00 9.45 -14.13
N SER A 34 -5.68 10.38 -15.03
CA SER A 34 -5.86 10.21 -16.47
C SER A 34 -4.84 9.28 -17.14
N SER A 35 -3.72 9.00 -16.47
CA SER A 35 -2.57 8.29 -17.02
C SER A 35 -1.77 7.61 -15.91
N LEU A 36 -2.37 6.58 -15.31
CA LEU A 36 -1.70 5.77 -14.29
C LEU A 36 -0.58 4.94 -14.92
N GLN A 37 0.59 4.95 -14.29
CA GLN A 37 1.77 4.18 -14.71
C GLN A 37 2.11 3.14 -13.64
N GLU A 38 2.49 1.94 -14.06
CA GLU A 38 3.00 0.93 -13.14
C GLU A 38 4.40 1.30 -12.68
N ARG A 39 4.56 1.48 -11.36
CA ARG A 39 5.86 1.65 -10.72
C ARG A 39 6.16 0.45 -9.83
N VAL A 40 7.43 0.07 -9.82
CA VAL A 40 7.94 -1.01 -8.97
C VAL A 40 8.34 -0.41 -7.62
N TYR A 41 7.70 -0.89 -6.57
CA TYR A 41 8.01 -0.58 -5.19
C TYR A 41 8.65 -1.78 -4.52
N ARG A 42 9.55 -1.52 -3.59
CA ARG A 42 10.22 -2.55 -2.82
C ARG A 42 9.78 -2.47 -1.37
N PHE A 43 9.40 -3.61 -0.81
CA PHE A 43 8.93 -3.73 0.55
C PHE A 43 9.76 -4.76 1.28
N GLN A 44 10.31 -4.38 2.43
CA GLN A 44 10.96 -5.31 3.35
C GLN A 44 9.89 -5.95 4.23
N LYS A 45 9.87 -7.29 4.31
CA LYS A 45 8.96 -8.03 5.20
C LYS A 45 9.26 -7.75 6.67
N ILE A 46 8.22 -7.55 7.48
CA ILE A 46 8.36 -7.34 8.92
C ILE A 46 8.51 -8.68 9.63
N PHE A 47 7.73 -9.68 9.23
CA PHE A 47 7.72 -11.00 9.85
C PHE A 47 8.70 -12.00 9.20
N GLY A 48 9.67 -11.49 8.44
CA GLY A 48 10.71 -12.26 7.76
C GLY A 48 10.16 -13.24 6.71
N SER A 49 10.86 -14.34 6.50
CA SER A 49 10.54 -15.35 5.47
C SER A 49 9.16 -16.03 5.63
N SER A 50 8.55 -15.93 6.81
CA SER A 50 7.26 -16.52 7.15
C SER A 50 6.04 -15.68 6.77
N SER A 51 6.21 -14.44 6.29
CA SER A 51 5.09 -13.63 5.80
C SER A 51 5.02 -13.54 4.28
N ARG A 52 3.83 -13.14 3.84
CA ARG A 52 3.49 -12.86 2.44
C ARG A 52 2.89 -11.47 2.34
N LEU A 53 3.25 -10.75 1.28
CA LEU A 53 2.56 -9.51 0.94
C LEU A 53 1.31 -9.84 0.12
N VAL A 54 0.19 -9.24 0.49
CA VAL A 54 -1.08 -9.31 -0.22
C VAL A 54 -1.36 -7.94 -0.82
N VAL A 55 -1.49 -7.90 -2.14
CA VAL A 55 -1.77 -6.67 -2.88
C VAL A 55 -3.18 -6.78 -3.41
N ILE A 56 -4.06 -5.93 -2.88
CA ILE A 56 -5.47 -5.93 -3.24
C ILE A 56 -5.86 -4.57 -3.78
N THR A 57 -6.65 -4.55 -4.84
CA THR A 57 -7.24 -3.32 -5.37
C THR A 57 -8.74 -3.37 -5.12
N LEU A 58 -9.28 -2.35 -4.44
CA LEU A 58 -10.68 -2.31 -3.99
C LEU A 58 -11.33 -0.95 -4.30
N PRO A 59 -12.60 -0.92 -4.73
CA PRO A 59 -13.36 0.31 -4.84
C PRO A 59 -13.78 0.85 -3.47
N LYS A 60 -14.01 2.16 -3.39
CA LYS A 60 -14.63 2.79 -2.20
C LYS A 60 -16.16 2.63 -2.21
N PRO A 61 -16.80 2.41 -1.04
CA PRO A 61 -16.20 2.20 0.28
C PRO A 61 -15.48 0.85 0.37
N LEU A 62 -14.33 0.82 1.06
CA LEU A 62 -13.48 -0.39 1.14
C LEU A 62 -14.20 -1.54 1.86
N GLY A 63 -14.94 -1.25 2.93
CA GLY A 63 -15.57 -2.25 3.79
C GLY A 63 -14.57 -2.97 4.71
N ILE A 64 -13.53 -2.26 5.15
CA ILE A 64 -12.48 -2.76 6.06
C ILE A 64 -12.48 -1.90 7.32
N VAL A 65 -12.52 -2.54 8.48
CA VAL A 65 -12.30 -1.91 9.78
C VAL A 65 -10.83 -2.09 10.15
N PHE A 66 -10.11 -0.98 10.24
CA PHE A 66 -8.71 -0.97 10.66
C PHE A 66 -8.62 -0.69 12.15
N VAL A 67 -7.67 -1.35 12.81
CA VAL A 67 -7.40 -1.25 14.25
C VAL A 67 -5.91 -1.03 14.44
N GLU A 68 -5.52 -0.31 15.49
CA GLU A 68 -4.12 -0.27 15.89
C GLU A 68 -3.68 -1.66 16.38
N SER A 69 -2.63 -2.18 15.77
CA SER A 69 -2.01 -3.43 16.17
C SER A 69 -1.36 -3.26 17.54
N PRO A 70 -1.53 -4.23 18.46
CA PRO A 70 -0.78 -4.26 19.71
C PRO A 70 0.72 -4.55 19.49
N LEU A 71 1.11 -4.95 18.26
CA LEU A 71 2.51 -5.11 17.90
C LEU A 71 3.14 -3.73 17.72
N VAL A 72 3.97 -3.39 18.70
CA VAL A 72 4.79 -2.19 18.70
C VAL A 72 6.02 -2.43 17.85
N ASP A 73 6.31 -1.49 16.95
CA ASP A 73 7.55 -1.51 16.18
C ASP A 73 8.80 -1.41 17.06
N ALA A 74 9.96 -1.76 16.51
CA ALA A 74 11.27 -1.51 17.15
C ALA A 74 11.46 -0.05 17.59
N TYR A 75 10.68 0.88 17.02
CA TYR A 75 10.67 2.31 17.33
C TYR A 75 9.51 2.76 18.23
N GLY A 76 8.78 1.84 18.88
CA GLY A 76 7.74 2.21 19.84
C GLY A 76 6.41 2.65 19.21
N LYS A 77 6.19 2.40 17.90
CA LYS A 77 4.98 2.86 17.20
C LYS A 77 4.03 1.71 16.90
N ASN A 78 2.73 1.93 17.13
CA ASN A 78 1.69 0.99 16.77
C ASN A 78 1.55 0.95 15.24
N ARG A 79 1.50 -0.26 14.69
CA ARG A 79 1.17 -0.50 13.29
C ARG A 79 -0.34 -0.53 13.10
N VAL A 80 -0.82 -0.45 11.87
CA VAL A 80 -2.25 -0.63 11.56
C VAL A 80 -2.48 -2.04 11.06
N MET A 81 -3.47 -2.71 11.63
CA MET A 81 -3.93 -4.02 11.19
C MET A 81 -5.38 -3.97 10.74
N VAL A 82 -5.78 -4.93 9.93
CA VAL A 82 -7.18 -5.21 9.63
C VAL A 82 -7.79 -5.87 10.85
N GLY A 83 -8.78 -5.22 11.48
CA GLY A 83 -9.52 -5.79 12.59
C GLY A 83 -10.66 -6.67 12.12
N GLU A 84 -11.55 -6.12 11.28
CA GLU A 84 -12.76 -6.79 10.82
C GLU A 84 -13.10 -6.38 9.38
N LEU A 85 -13.85 -7.22 8.68
CA LEU A 85 -14.44 -6.89 7.38
C LEU A 85 -15.93 -6.63 7.54
N VAL A 86 -16.42 -5.57 6.91
CA VAL A 86 -17.85 -5.26 6.91
C VAL A 86 -18.58 -6.29 6.06
N VAL A 87 -19.52 -7.02 6.68
CA VAL A 87 -20.28 -8.08 6.02
C VAL A 87 -21.01 -7.55 4.78
N GLY A 88 -20.83 -8.22 3.65
CA GLY A 88 -21.41 -7.82 2.37
C GLY A 88 -20.74 -6.62 1.69
N GLY A 89 -19.70 -6.03 2.31
CA GLY A 89 -18.87 -4.97 1.76
C GLY A 89 -17.94 -5.44 0.65
N ASN A 90 -17.28 -4.50 -0.03
CA ASN A 90 -16.40 -4.80 -1.16
C ASN A 90 -15.22 -5.70 -0.75
N ALA A 91 -14.60 -5.45 0.39
CA ALA A 91 -13.53 -6.29 0.91
C ALA A 91 -13.99 -7.71 1.31
N ASP A 92 -15.16 -7.86 1.93
CA ASP A 92 -15.73 -9.19 2.26
C ASP A 92 -16.02 -9.98 0.99
N ARG A 93 -16.65 -9.37 -0.01
CA ARG A 93 -16.89 -10.01 -1.32
C ARG A 93 -15.59 -10.43 -2.00
N ALA A 94 -14.60 -9.53 -2.05
CA ALA A 94 -13.29 -9.85 -2.63
C ALA A 94 -12.58 -10.97 -1.87
N SER A 95 -12.71 -11.00 -0.53
CA SER A 95 -12.15 -12.07 0.30
C SER A 95 -12.81 -13.42 0.04
N ARG A 96 -14.14 -13.47 -0.06
CA ARG A 96 -14.87 -14.71 -0.41
C ARG A 96 -14.52 -15.20 -1.81
N VAL A 97 -14.43 -14.30 -2.78
CA VAL A 97 -13.99 -14.63 -4.14
C VAL A 97 -12.59 -15.22 -4.09
N ALA A 98 -11.64 -14.56 -3.42
CA ALA A 98 -10.29 -15.07 -3.27
C ALA A 98 -10.29 -16.46 -2.61
N GLN A 99 -11.04 -16.69 -1.53
CA GLN A 99 -11.12 -18.00 -0.87
C GLN A 99 -11.65 -19.12 -1.79
N LEU A 100 -12.58 -18.82 -2.69
CA LEU A 100 -13.10 -19.78 -3.67
C LEU A 100 -12.06 -20.15 -4.73
N PHE A 101 -11.24 -19.19 -5.16
CA PHE A 101 -10.24 -19.39 -6.22
C PHE A 101 -8.84 -19.75 -5.69
N ASP A 102 -8.52 -19.47 -4.42
CA ASP A 102 -7.24 -19.76 -3.75
C ASP A 102 -7.16 -21.19 -3.19
N GLY A 103 -8.06 -22.08 -3.59
CA GLY A 103 -7.94 -23.52 -3.36
C GLY A 103 -6.62 -24.08 -3.91
N ARG A 104 -5.56 -24.02 -3.10
CA ARG A 104 -4.26 -24.71 -3.25
C ARG A 104 -3.28 -24.15 -4.30
N LYS A 105 -2.94 -22.86 -4.26
CA LYS A 105 -1.66 -22.42 -4.82
C LYS A 105 -0.64 -22.19 -3.70
N ASN A 106 0.21 -23.19 -3.47
CA ASN A 106 1.46 -23.05 -2.72
C ASN A 106 2.41 -22.15 -3.50
N VAL A 107 2.12 -20.86 -3.54
CA VAL A 107 3.02 -19.87 -4.12
C VAL A 107 4.16 -19.65 -3.14
N ALA A 108 5.39 -19.66 -3.67
CA ALA A 108 6.61 -19.43 -2.93
C ALA A 108 6.47 -18.18 -2.03
N SER A 109 7.01 -18.24 -0.81
CA SER A 109 6.86 -17.21 0.22
C SER A 109 7.28 -15.81 -0.25
N ASN A 110 8.13 -15.69 -1.26
CA ASN A 110 8.64 -14.42 -1.77
C ASN A 110 7.85 -13.79 -2.92
N THR A 111 6.75 -14.42 -3.35
CA THR A 111 5.88 -13.83 -4.38
C THR A 111 4.70 -13.11 -3.71
N PRO A 112 4.40 -11.85 -4.06
CA PRO A 112 3.22 -11.18 -3.55
C PRO A 112 1.95 -11.86 -4.08
N ILE A 113 0.94 -12.00 -3.22
CA ILE A 113 -0.39 -12.47 -3.61
C ILE A 113 -1.10 -11.28 -4.26
N LEU A 114 -1.22 -11.32 -5.59
CA LEU A 114 -1.95 -10.32 -6.36
C LEU A 114 -3.45 -10.65 -6.34
N ASN A 115 -4.28 -9.64 -6.10
CA ASN A 115 -5.74 -9.79 -5.97
C ASN A 115 -6.17 -10.79 -4.89
N GLY A 116 -5.34 -10.97 -3.87
CA GLY A 116 -5.68 -11.80 -2.73
C GLY A 116 -6.80 -11.18 -1.90
N GLY A 117 -7.51 -12.02 -1.16
CA GLY A 117 -8.54 -11.57 -0.22
C GLY A 117 -7.92 -10.91 1.00
N VAL A 118 -8.55 -9.86 1.53
CA VAL A 118 -8.17 -9.30 2.85
C VAL A 118 -8.59 -10.28 3.95
N MET A 119 -7.76 -10.43 4.98
CA MET A 119 -8.09 -11.19 6.18
C MET A 119 -7.90 -10.35 7.44
N PRO A 120 -8.71 -10.58 8.50
CA PRO A 120 -8.41 -10.07 9.83
C PRO A 120 -7.01 -10.46 10.28
N GLY A 121 -6.29 -9.52 10.89
CA GLY A 121 -4.89 -9.67 11.32
C GLY A 121 -3.84 -9.28 10.28
N ASP A 122 -4.22 -9.00 9.04
CA ASP A 122 -3.30 -8.47 8.03
C ASP A 122 -2.78 -7.07 8.41
N ILE A 123 -1.48 -6.81 8.27
CA ILE A 123 -0.88 -5.50 8.58
C ILE A 123 -0.89 -4.61 7.34
N LEU A 124 -1.37 -3.36 7.47
CA LEU A 124 -1.31 -2.37 6.39
C LEU A 124 0.12 -1.82 6.24
N ARG A 125 0.75 -2.12 5.09
CA ARG A 125 2.09 -1.64 4.72
C ARG A 125 2.04 -0.36 3.91
N ALA A 126 1.13 -0.30 2.95
CA ALA A 126 0.91 0.87 2.13
C ALA A 126 -0.50 0.92 1.56
N THR A 127 -0.93 2.11 1.17
CA THR A 127 -2.18 2.35 0.44
C THR A 127 -1.93 3.36 -0.66
N THR A 128 -2.60 3.24 -1.80
CA THR A 128 -2.69 4.36 -2.72
C THR A 128 -3.55 5.46 -2.10
N THR A 129 -3.14 6.70 -2.29
CA THR A 129 -3.85 7.90 -1.84
C THR A 129 -3.92 8.88 -3.00
N VAL A 130 -4.93 9.75 -3.02
CA VAL A 130 -5.10 10.73 -4.10
C VAL A 130 -4.83 12.12 -3.55
N GLY A 131 -3.82 12.76 -4.12
CA GLY A 131 -3.49 14.16 -3.89
C GLY A 131 -3.92 15.05 -5.04
N VAL A 132 -3.82 16.36 -4.83
CA VAL A 132 -3.93 17.36 -5.89
C VAL A 132 -2.57 18.00 -6.08
N THR A 133 -2.01 17.87 -7.27
CA THR A 133 -0.80 18.58 -7.67
C THR A 133 -1.21 19.87 -8.38
N VAL A 134 -0.69 21.00 -7.89
CA VAL A 134 -0.89 22.31 -8.49
C VAL A 134 0.48 22.84 -8.90
N ASP A 135 0.61 23.24 -10.17
CA ASP A 135 1.83 23.93 -10.60
C ASP A 135 1.82 25.37 -10.04
N PHE A 136 2.89 25.72 -9.33
CA PHE A 136 3.06 27.04 -8.70
C PHE A 136 2.99 28.22 -9.68
N PHE A 137 3.17 27.98 -10.98
CA PHE A 137 3.11 28.99 -12.03
C PHE A 137 1.79 29.03 -12.80
N GLY A 138 0.79 28.22 -12.42
CA GLY A 138 -0.56 28.27 -13.01
C GLY A 138 -0.68 27.85 -14.48
N ILE A 139 0.41 27.33 -15.07
CA ILE A 139 0.46 26.92 -16.48
C ILE A 139 -0.36 25.65 -16.71
N ARG A 140 -0.51 24.80 -15.69
CA ARG A 140 -1.28 23.55 -15.76
C ARG A 140 -2.45 23.58 -14.78
N ARG A 141 -3.61 23.09 -15.25
CA ARG A 141 -4.80 22.91 -14.41
C ARG A 141 -4.47 21.96 -13.24
N PRO A 142 -5.03 22.17 -12.04
CA PRO A 142 -4.88 21.25 -10.94
C PRO A 142 -5.24 19.83 -11.37
N GLN A 143 -4.33 18.88 -11.13
CA GLN A 143 -4.50 17.50 -11.53
C GLN A 143 -4.52 16.61 -10.28
N ARG A 144 -5.45 15.66 -10.26
CA ARG A 144 -5.51 14.63 -9.22
C ARG A 144 -4.49 13.55 -9.54
N VAL A 145 -3.64 13.23 -8.57
CA VAL A 145 -2.53 12.29 -8.70
C VAL A 145 -2.69 11.22 -7.65
N MET A 146 -2.62 9.96 -8.08
CA MET A 146 -2.60 8.80 -7.20
C MET A 146 -1.17 8.46 -6.85
N ASP A 147 -0.82 8.54 -5.58
CA ASP A 147 0.50 8.23 -5.06
C ASP A 147 0.44 7.08 -4.07
N LEU A 148 1.57 6.39 -3.89
CA LEU A 148 1.70 5.37 -2.87
C LEU A 148 2.03 6.01 -1.52
N PHE A 149 1.14 5.87 -0.55
CA PHE A 149 1.37 6.22 0.84
C PHE A 149 1.87 5.00 1.62
N VAL A 150 3.11 5.05 2.10
CA VAL A 150 3.69 4.02 2.97
C VAL A 150 3.18 4.24 4.40
N ALA A 151 2.45 3.26 4.92
CA ALA A 151 1.84 3.29 6.25
C ALA A 151 2.81 2.91 7.38
N ASP A 152 3.91 2.23 7.06
CA ASP A 152 4.91 1.80 8.03
C ASP A 152 5.46 2.94 8.90
N GLY A 153 5.40 2.78 10.22
CA GLY A 153 5.90 3.75 11.19
C GLY A 153 5.19 5.11 11.18
N ARG A 154 4.07 5.23 10.45
CA ARG A 154 3.23 6.44 10.41
C ARG A 154 2.17 6.38 11.51
N PRO A 155 1.86 7.53 12.15
CA PRO A 155 0.80 7.58 13.14
C PRO A 155 -0.57 7.39 12.50
N TRP A 156 -1.51 6.84 13.27
CA TRP A 156 -2.85 6.48 12.81
C TRP A 156 -3.57 7.62 12.08
N HIS A 157 -3.51 8.84 12.60
CA HIS A 157 -4.18 10.00 11.99
C HIS A 157 -3.71 10.29 10.54
N LEU A 158 -2.43 10.04 10.21
CA LEU A 158 -1.93 10.22 8.84
C LEU A 158 -2.40 9.10 7.93
N ILE A 159 -2.48 7.86 8.44
CA ILE A 159 -2.99 6.71 7.70
C ILE A 159 -4.47 6.91 7.38
N THR A 160 -5.27 7.31 8.37
CA THR A 160 -6.69 7.66 8.20
C THR A 160 -6.87 8.80 7.19
N ARG A 161 -6.03 9.84 7.26
CA ARG A 161 -6.06 10.93 6.27
C ARG A 161 -5.74 10.42 4.86
N ALA A 162 -4.73 9.57 4.70
CA ALA A 162 -4.35 9.00 3.41
C ALA A 162 -5.47 8.11 2.83
N LEU A 163 -6.10 7.29 3.68
CA LEU A 163 -7.25 6.46 3.31
C LEU A 163 -8.47 7.32 2.94
N ASN A 164 -8.67 8.47 3.58
CA ASN A 164 -9.80 9.37 3.33
C ASN A 164 -9.57 10.38 2.19
N ALA A 165 -8.34 10.59 1.74
CA ALA A 165 -8.02 11.60 0.72
C ALA A 165 -8.59 11.30 -0.67
N SER A 166 -8.83 10.02 -0.97
CA SER A 166 -9.50 9.61 -2.22
C SER A 166 -11.02 9.68 -2.13
N PHE A 167 -11.68 9.96 -3.25
CA PHE A 167 -13.12 9.89 -3.41
C PHE A 167 -13.53 8.65 -4.19
N VAL A 168 -14.82 8.31 -4.15
CA VAL A 168 -15.38 7.21 -4.97
C VAL A 168 -15.14 7.47 -6.47
N ALA A 169 -15.19 8.73 -6.90
CA ALA A 169 -14.94 9.13 -8.29
C ALA A 169 -13.48 8.95 -8.75
N ASP A 170 -12.53 8.78 -7.83
CA ASP A 170 -11.11 8.58 -8.18
C ASP A 170 -10.80 7.14 -8.59
N GLY A 171 -11.76 6.22 -8.43
CA GLY A 171 -11.61 4.81 -8.76
C GLY A 171 -11.15 3.96 -7.58
N GLU A 172 -10.51 2.84 -7.92
CA GLU A 172 -10.09 1.83 -6.95
C GLU A 172 -8.78 2.22 -6.25
N LEU A 173 -8.62 1.73 -5.02
CA LEU A 173 -7.41 1.90 -4.23
C LEU A 173 -6.67 0.59 -4.11
N THR A 174 -5.37 0.62 -4.29
CA THR A 174 -4.50 -0.53 -4.03
C THR A 174 -3.98 -0.46 -2.59
N LEU A 175 -4.29 -1.49 -1.81
CA LEU A 175 -3.73 -1.74 -0.49
C LEU A 175 -2.64 -2.79 -0.60
N VAL A 176 -1.52 -2.53 0.07
CA VAL A 176 -0.45 -3.50 0.29
C VAL A 176 -0.51 -3.91 1.74
N LEU A 177 -0.85 -5.17 1.97
CA LEU A 177 -0.98 -5.79 3.27
C LEU A 177 0.13 -6.82 3.47
N GLU A 178 0.54 -7.07 4.70
CA GLU A 178 1.40 -8.18 5.07
C GLU A 178 0.63 -9.16 5.93
N ARG A 179 0.57 -10.40 5.44
CA ARG A 179 -0.02 -11.53 6.13
C ARG A 179 1.07 -12.39 6.72
N ARG A 180 0.96 -12.69 8.01
CA ARG A 180 1.75 -13.75 8.64
C ARG A 180 1.23 -15.09 8.13
N ASN A 181 2.09 -15.97 7.61
CA ASN A 181 1.67 -17.37 7.45
C ASN A 181 1.54 -17.92 8.87
N ALA A 182 0.32 -18.03 9.36
CA ALA A 182 0.05 -18.88 10.50
C ALA A 182 0.38 -20.30 10.05
N TYR A 183 1.46 -20.87 10.58
CA TYR A 183 1.47 -22.31 10.78
C TYR A 183 0.31 -22.58 11.75
N PHE A 184 -0.57 -23.49 11.36
CA PHE A 184 -1.66 -24.01 12.19
C PHE A 184 -1.21 -24.28 13.62
#